data_AF-A0A9E6JHZ5-F1
#
_entry.id   AF-A0A9E6JHZ5-F1
#
_cell.length_a   1.000
_cell.length_b   1.000
_cell.length_c   1.000
_cell.angle_alpha   90.00
_cell.angle_beta   90.00
_cell.angle_gamma   90.00
#
_symmetry.space_group_name_H-M   'P 1'
#
loop_
_entity.id
_entity.type
_entity.pdbx_description
1 polymer ?
#
loop_
_entity_poly.entity_id
_entity_poly.type
_entity_poly.pdbx_seq_one_letter_code
_entity_poly.pdbx_strand_id
1 'polypeptide(L)'
;MKLKIMQGCLAWGMLAAIAVTGVEAAGFLHVKQKMNYQGMLTNSGGTPTTGTRSLVFRIYDQVSGGSALWTETQSSVAVANGIFNVVLGSVNPINIPFRKEYWLEIQVETETMTPRHLLSNASYAMASRKVVYQQVITVAQDGGDTCTVYGALQLIAQENPVPSAADPWVIEVEAGTFSESNSLTFPDGVSLRGRGQGATIVALPNNCTVNMGSQCSLENLTVTLTGATSNLSMSNASGSYIRNTYLLTNQSNPFIVSMLNCVNCDFSNNRVLAQTSGNYILYLQGAQDCRVENNFIDLTQINNGTGIYAANTTNCSILKNLLKLEGATDASRGVSLSNNYSSTRVSYNVFFGELTTPHGSDIYSSATGGYPVRPTHTGPYGICNHGSDGTELPAF
;
A
#
# COMPACT_ATOMS: atom_id res chain seq x y z
N MET A 1 11.86 -13.43 38.79
CA MET A 1 12.67 -12.32 38.26
C MET A 1 13.68 -12.91 37.29
N LYS A 2 13.56 -12.62 35.99
CA LYS A 2 14.56 -13.02 34.98
C LYS A 2 15.11 -11.74 34.36
N LEU A 3 16.40 -11.55 34.58
CA LEU A 3 17.22 -10.45 34.12
C LEU A 3 17.43 -10.61 32.60
N LYS A 4 16.95 -9.66 31.79
CA LYS A 4 17.31 -9.55 30.37
C LYS A 4 18.69 -8.91 30.29
N ILE A 5 19.69 -9.65 29.83
CA ILE A 5 21.00 -9.10 29.45
C ILE A 5 20.87 -8.64 27.99
N MET A 6 21.05 -7.34 27.74
CA MET A 6 21.28 -6.81 26.41
C MET A 6 22.68 -7.24 25.97
N GLN A 7 22.79 -8.04 24.91
CA GLN A 7 24.06 -8.33 24.25
C GLN A 7 24.00 -7.76 22.83
N GLY A 8 24.95 -6.86 22.55
CA GLY A 8 25.14 -6.23 21.25
C GLY A 8 25.48 -7.26 20.17
N CYS A 9 25.19 -6.86 18.94
CA CYS A 9 25.32 -7.63 17.71
C CYS A 9 26.76 -8.16 17.52
N LEU A 10 27.02 -9.40 17.96
CA LEU A 10 28.15 -10.20 17.50
C LEU A 10 27.64 -11.64 17.33
N ALA A 11 27.81 -12.15 16.11
CA ALA A 11 27.45 -13.50 15.68
C ALA A 11 28.00 -14.57 16.62
N TRP A 12 27.27 -15.68 16.77
CA TRP A 12 27.66 -17.10 17.02
C TRP A 12 26.35 -17.91 16.95
N GLY A 13 26.24 -19.06 16.28
CA GLY A 13 26.99 -20.30 16.49
C GLY A 13 26.00 -21.36 17.01
N MET A 14 25.66 -22.34 16.17
CA MET A 14 24.64 -23.38 16.37
C MET A 14 24.68 -24.10 17.73
N LEU A 15 23.51 -24.39 18.29
CA LEU A 15 23.29 -25.53 19.19
C LEU A 15 21.84 -26.03 19.10
N ALA A 16 21.70 -27.33 18.79
CA ALA A 16 20.45 -28.04 18.57
C ALA A 16 19.73 -28.39 19.89
N ALA A 17 18.39 -28.38 19.89
CA ALA A 17 17.59 -29.05 20.93
C ALA A 17 16.18 -29.46 20.44
N ILE A 18 15.98 -30.78 20.39
CA ILE A 18 14.81 -31.57 20.82
C ILE A 18 13.41 -31.09 20.40
N ALA A 19 12.81 -31.83 19.46
CA ALA A 19 11.40 -31.73 19.09
C ALA A 19 10.51 -32.44 20.12
N VAL A 20 9.60 -31.69 20.75
CA VAL A 20 8.43 -32.21 21.45
C VAL A 20 7.22 -31.99 20.54
N THR A 21 6.59 -33.06 20.09
CA THR A 21 5.38 -33.00 19.26
C THR A 21 4.15 -32.79 20.14
N GLY A 22 3.66 -31.55 20.21
CA GLY A 22 2.30 -31.22 20.67
C GLY A 22 1.48 -30.75 19.48
N VAL A 23 0.37 -31.45 19.18
CA VAL A 23 -0.62 -30.99 18.20
C VAL A 23 -1.51 -29.97 18.90
N GLU A 24 -1.36 -28.69 18.58
CA GLU A 24 -2.31 -27.66 19.00
C GLU A 24 -3.22 -27.29 17.83
N ALA A 25 -4.53 -27.37 18.06
CA ALA A 25 -5.55 -26.97 17.11
C ALA A 25 -5.49 -25.44 16.91
N ALA A 26 -5.24 -25.00 15.68
CA ALA A 26 -5.29 -23.59 15.32
C ALA A 26 -6.74 -23.07 15.37
N GLY A 27 -7.07 -22.35 16.44
CA GLY A 27 -8.27 -21.50 16.48
C GLY A 27 -8.02 -20.22 15.68
N PHE A 28 -8.94 -19.86 14.79
CA PHE A 28 -8.92 -18.57 14.09
C PHE A 28 -9.04 -17.42 15.10
N LEU A 29 -7.91 -16.79 15.43
CA LEU A 29 -7.88 -15.56 16.22
C LEU A 29 -8.45 -14.42 15.37
N HIS A 30 -9.69 -14.08 15.64
CA HIS A 30 -10.26 -12.88 15.08
C HIS A 30 -9.61 -11.65 15.74
N VAL A 31 -9.18 -10.68 14.93
CA VAL A 31 -8.56 -9.44 15.41
C VAL A 31 -9.55 -8.68 16.29
N LYS A 32 -9.24 -8.56 17.58
CA LYS A 32 -9.98 -7.72 18.52
C LYS A 32 -9.74 -6.25 18.17
N GLN A 33 -10.78 -5.56 17.72
CA GLN A 33 -10.69 -4.17 17.27
C GLN A 33 -11.11 -3.18 18.36
N LYS A 34 -10.47 -2.01 18.36
CA LYS A 34 -10.84 -0.85 19.18
C LYS A 34 -11.07 0.36 18.27
N MET A 35 -12.11 1.15 18.52
CA MET A 35 -12.46 2.32 17.70
C MET A 35 -12.71 3.54 18.58
N ASN A 36 -12.10 4.69 18.23
CA ASN A 36 -12.44 5.95 18.85
C ASN A 36 -13.80 6.43 18.34
N TYR A 37 -14.68 6.87 19.23
CA TYR A 37 -15.98 7.43 18.90
C TYR A 37 -16.22 8.71 19.70
N GLN A 38 -16.61 9.78 19.01
CA GLN A 38 -16.97 11.06 19.61
C GLN A 38 -18.41 11.39 19.25
N GLY A 39 -19.17 11.87 20.23
CA GLY A 39 -20.53 12.32 20.05
C GLY A 39 -20.82 13.59 20.84
N MET A 40 -21.94 14.23 20.49
CA MET A 40 -22.48 15.38 21.22
C MET A 40 -23.87 15.04 21.77
N LEU A 41 -24.07 15.25 23.07
CA LEU A 41 -25.32 15.04 23.80
C LEU A 41 -25.95 16.39 24.14
N THR A 42 -27.11 16.64 23.54
CA THR A 42 -27.98 17.78 23.85
C THR A 42 -29.26 17.30 24.51
N ASN A 43 -29.86 18.12 25.37
CA ASN A 43 -31.21 17.86 25.88
C ASN A 43 -32.29 18.16 24.81
N SER A 44 -33.56 17.92 25.14
CA SER A 44 -34.71 18.21 24.26
C SER A 44 -34.84 19.67 23.83
N GLY A 45 -34.19 20.60 24.54
CA GLY A 45 -34.10 22.02 24.19
C GLY A 45 -32.85 22.40 23.39
N GLY A 46 -32.05 21.42 22.92
CA GLY A 46 -30.82 21.66 22.15
C GLY A 46 -29.64 22.18 22.98
N THR A 47 -29.76 22.24 24.30
CA THR A 47 -28.67 22.69 25.18
C THR A 47 -27.68 21.55 25.44
N PRO A 48 -26.35 21.79 25.30
CA PRO A 48 -25.35 20.78 25.59
C PRO A 48 -25.39 20.31 27.05
N THR A 49 -25.29 19.01 27.27
CA THR A 49 -25.30 18.43 28.62
C THR A 49 -23.88 18.21 29.13
N THR A 50 -23.66 18.36 30.44
CA THR A 50 -22.36 18.10 31.09
C THR A 50 -22.57 17.16 32.27
N GLY A 51 -21.59 16.29 32.53
CA GLY A 51 -21.62 15.31 33.62
C GLY A 51 -21.22 13.91 33.16
N THR A 52 -21.11 12.98 34.11
CA THR A 52 -20.83 11.57 33.81
C THR A 52 -22.13 10.84 33.47
N ARG A 53 -22.14 10.08 32.38
CA ARG A 53 -23.31 9.31 31.91
C ARG A 53 -22.94 7.85 31.62
N SER A 54 -23.91 6.96 31.77
CA SER A 54 -23.80 5.57 31.31
C SER A 54 -24.26 5.47 29.86
N LEU A 55 -23.40 4.97 28.99
CA LEU A 55 -23.68 4.80 27.56
C LEU A 55 -23.64 3.31 27.19
N VAL A 56 -24.62 2.86 26.41
CA VAL A 56 -24.62 1.54 25.79
C VAL A 56 -24.52 1.69 24.28
N PHE A 57 -23.58 0.99 23.68
CA PHE A 57 -23.29 1.01 22.26
C PHE A 57 -23.66 -0.34 21.66
N ARG A 58 -24.34 -0.34 20.51
CA ARG A 58 -24.70 -1.57 19.78
C ARG A 58 -24.41 -1.42 18.30
N ILE A 59 -23.86 -2.46 17.69
CA ILE A 59 -23.61 -2.51 16.25
C ILE A 59 -24.61 -3.44 15.58
N TYR A 60 -25.22 -2.98 14.50
CA TYR A 60 -26.17 -3.72 13.67
C TYR A 60 -25.71 -3.76 12.21
N ASP A 61 -26.22 -4.72 11.46
CA ASP A 61 -26.08 -4.80 10.00
C ASP A 61 -27.36 -4.41 9.25
N GLN A 62 -28.29 -3.74 9.93
CA GLN A 62 -29.50 -3.17 9.36
C GLN A 62 -29.78 -1.80 9.97
N VAL A 63 -30.32 -0.89 9.15
CA VAL A 63 -30.68 0.49 9.56
C VAL A 63 -31.78 0.53 10.63
N SER A 64 -32.70 -0.44 10.62
CA SER A 64 -33.75 -0.63 11.62
C SER A 64 -34.04 -2.12 11.80
N GLY A 65 -34.58 -2.51 12.97
CA GLY A 65 -34.78 -3.92 13.30
C GLY A 65 -33.46 -4.69 13.49
N GLY A 66 -33.50 -6.01 13.32
CA GLY A 66 -32.34 -6.90 13.43
C GLY A 66 -31.86 -7.16 14.86
N SER A 67 -30.93 -8.11 15.00
CA SER A 67 -30.24 -8.41 16.27
C SER A 67 -28.91 -7.66 16.35
N ALA A 68 -28.52 -7.21 17.55
CA ALA A 68 -27.23 -6.57 17.74
C ALA A 68 -26.11 -7.60 17.52
N LEU A 69 -25.17 -7.27 16.64
CA LEU A 69 -23.98 -8.08 16.36
C LEU A 69 -22.89 -7.88 17.42
N TRP A 70 -22.92 -6.74 18.10
CA TRP A 70 -22.03 -6.42 19.21
C TRP A 70 -22.72 -5.44 20.15
N THR A 71 -22.37 -5.52 21.43
CA THR A 71 -22.89 -4.63 22.48
C THR A 71 -21.81 -4.35 23.51
N GLU A 72 -21.68 -3.10 23.93
CA GLU A 72 -20.80 -2.67 25.00
C GLU A 72 -21.47 -1.64 25.89
N THR A 73 -21.32 -1.81 27.19
CA THR A 73 -21.77 -0.84 28.19
C THR A 73 -20.57 -0.15 28.80
N GLN A 74 -20.53 1.18 28.72
CA GLN A 74 -19.59 2.04 29.42
C GLN A 74 -20.34 2.85 30.47
N SER A 75 -20.21 2.44 31.73
CA SER A 75 -21.02 2.98 32.84
C SER A 75 -20.63 4.39 33.31
N SER A 76 -19.45 4.89 32.92
CA SER A 76 -18.90 6.15 33.43
C SER A 76 -18.19 6.96 32.35
N VAL A 77 -18.96 7.48 31.38
CA VAL A 77 -18.44 8.34 30.31
C VAL A 77 -18.54 9.81 30.72
N ALA A 78 -17.42 10.53 30.73
CA ALA A 78 -17.40 11.96 31.00
C ALA A 78 -17.90 12.74 29.77
N VAL A 79 -18.91 13.58 29.98
CA VAL A 79 -19.47 14.50 28.97
C VAL A 79 -19.16 15.93 29.41
N ALA A 80 -18.48 16.69 28.55
CA ALA A 80 -18.13 18.09 28.80
C ALA A 80 -18.62 18.97 27.65
N ASN A 81 -19.45 19.98 27.96
CA ASN A 81 -20.07 20.86 26.96
C ASN A 81 -20.80 20.07 25.85
N GLY A 82 -21.50 19.00 26.24
CA GLY A 82 -22.18 18.08 25.33
C GLY A 82 -21.25 17.04 24.70
N ILE A 83 -19.94 17.24 24.66
CA ILE A 83 -19.03 16.35 23.93
C ILE A 83 -18.56 15.21 24.82
N PHE A 84 -18.57 13.99 24.30
CA PHE A 84 -17.92 12.84 24.91
C PHE A 84 -16.99 12.15 23.90
N ASN A 85 -15.94 11.51 24.39
CA ASN A 85 -15.02 10.71 23.60
C ASN A 85 -14.83 9.35 24.29
N VAL A 86 -15.04 8.26 23.56
CA VAL A 86 -14.94 6.89 24.07
C VAL A 86 -14.14 6.01 23.12
N VAL A 87 -13.58 4.93 23.65
CA VAL A 87 -12.95 3.86 22.86
C VAL A 87 -13.86 2.65 22.89
N LEU A 88 -14.59 2.40 21.81
CA LEU A 88 -15.41 1.20 21.63
C LEU A 88 -14.51 -0.03 21.48
N GLY A 89 -14.89 -1.15 22.09
CA GLY A 89 -14.06 -2.36 22.12
C GLY A 89 -13.09 -2.40 23.29
N SER A 90 -13.14 -1.41 24.19
CA SER A 90 -12.30 -1.36 25.39
C SER A 90 -12.82 -2.24 26.51
N VAL A 91 -14.14 -2.44 26.61
CA VAL A 91 -14.80 -3.27 27.62
C VAL A 91 -15.20 -4.61 27.01
N ASN A 92 -15.87 -4.59 25.85
CA ASN A 92 -16.20 -5.80 25.09
C ASN A 92 -15.51 -5.73 23.72
N PRO A 93 -14.42 -6.48 23.49
CA PRO A 93 -13.69 -6.42 22.22
C PRO A 93 -14.58 -6.59 21.00
N ILE A 94 -14.41 -5.73 19.99
CA ILE A 94 -15.18 -5.82 18.75
C ILE A 94 -14.61 -6.94 17.89
N ASN A 95 -15.45 -7.92 17.56
CA ASN A 95 -15.11 -9.04 16.70
C ASN A 95 -16.08 -9.13 15.50
N ILE A 96 -16.19 -8.03 14.75
CA ILE A 96 -17.01 -7.95 13.54
C ILE A 96 -16.06 -7.68 12.37
N PRO A 97 -16.22 -8.35 11.21
CA PRO A 97 -15.25 -8.27 10.12
C PRO A 97 -15.33 -6.99 9.27
N PHE A 98 -16.23 -6.05 9.58
CA PHE A 98 -16.44 -4.76 8.85
C PHE A 98 -16.46 -4.87 7.31
N ARG A 99 -17.10 -5.91 6.74
CA ARG A 99 -17.14 -6.20 5.28
C ARG A 99 -18.34 -5.62 4.51
N LYS A 100 -19.29 -5.01 5.21
CA LYS A 100 -20.52 -4.41 4.68
C LYS A 100 -20.91 -3.23 5.55
N GLU A 101 -21.94 -2.48 5.19
CA GLU A 101 -22.48 -1.38 6.00
C GLU A 101 -22.89 -1.84 7.41
N TYR A 102 -22.49 -1.08 8.43
CA TYR A 102 -22.88 -1.30 9.82
C TYR A 102 -23.40 -0.01 10.44
N TRP A 103 -24.34 -0.15 11.35
CA TRP A 103 -25.01 0.95 12.04
C TRP A 103 -24.75 0.89 13.53
N LEU A 104 -24.37 2.02 14.11
CA LEU A 104 -24.20 2.21 15.55
C LEU A 104 -25.47 2.79 16.16
N GLU A 105 -25.99 2.08 17.14
CA GLU A 105 -27.02 2.57 18.04
C GLU A 105 -26.36 2.97 19.36
N ILE A 106 -26.82 4.10 19.91
CA ILE A 106 -26.35 4.63 21.18
C ILE A 106 -27.55 4.77 22.08
N GLN A 107 -27.43 4.23 23.28
CA GLN A 107 -28.40 4.42 24.35
C GLN A 107 -27.73 5.18 25.48
N VAL A 108 -28.33 6.31 25.85
CA VAL A 108 -27.90 7.17 26.96
C VAL A 108 -28.80 6.86 28.13
N GLU A 109 -28.26 6.26 29.20
CA GLU A 109 -29.04 5.79 30.34
C GLU A 109 -30.18 4.85 29.89
N THR A 110 -31.43 5.31 29.89
CA THR A 110 -32.61 4.54 29.43
C THR A 110 -33.08 4.92 28.04
N GLU A 111 -32.59 6.01 27.46
CA GLU A 111 -33.07 6.57 26.19
C GLU A 111 -32.22 6.08 25.01
N THR A 112 -32.86 5.43 24.04
CA THR A 112 -32.20 5.00 22.80
C THR A 112 -32.28 6.11 21.76
N MET A 113 -31.11 6.55 21.28
CA MET A 113 -31.01 7.57 20.24
C MET A 113 -31.41 6.97 18.88
N THR A 114 -32.30 7.66 18.17
CA THR A 114 -32.72 7.31 16.80
C THR A 114 -32.58 8.52 15.88
N PRO A 115 -32.27 8.33 14.58
CA PRO A 115 -31.97 7.07 13.89
C PRO A 115 -30.59 6.50 14.22
N ARG A 116 -30.34 5.23 13.89
CA ARG A 116 -28.99 4.65 14.03
C ARG A 116 -28.01 5.36 13.11
N HIS A 117 -26.80 5.57 13.61
CA HIS A 117 -25.76 6.27 12.87
C HIS A 117 -25.00 5.28 11.99
N LEU A 118 -24.86 5.56 10.70
CA LEU A 118 -23.96 4.79 9.83
C LEU A 118 -22.52 4.93 10.35
N LEU A 119 -21.83 3.82 10.55
CA LEU A 119 -20.39 3.83 10.83
C LEU A 119 -19.65 4.18 9.54
N SER A 120 -19.28 5.44 9.34
CA SER A 120 -18.62 5.91 8.11
C SER A 120 -17.11 5.60 8.08
N ASN A 121 -16.50 5.80 6.90
CA ASN A 121 -15.21 5.34 6.38
C ASN A 121 -13.94 5.34 7.27
N ALA A 122 -13.95 5.90 8.49
CA ALA A 122 -12.85 5.72 9.44
C ALA A 122 -12.75 4.26 9.95
N SER A 123 -13.89 3.56 10.05
CA SER A 123 -13.95 2.14 10.43
C SER A 123 -13.59 1.21 9.27
N TYR A 124 -13.90 1.60 8.03
CA TYR A 124 -13.51 0.86 6.82
C TYR A 124 -12.04 1.01 6.47
N ALA A 125 -11.38 2.10 6.89
CA ALA A 125 -9.93 2.22 6.78
C ALA A 125 -9.19 1.15 7.61
N MET A 126 -9.80 0.62 8.68
CA MET A 126 -9.25 -0.54 9.40
C MET A 126 -9.63 -1.89 8.76
N ALA A 127 -10.57 -1.90 7.81
CA ALA A 127 -10.95 -3.06 7.00
C ALA A 127 -10.24 -3.09 5.64
N SER A 128 -9.25 -2.21 5.40
CA SER A 128 -8.39 -2.29 4.22
C SER A 128 -7.55 -3.57 4.31
N ARG A 129 -8.05 -4.68 3.73
CA ARG A 129 -7.36 -5.98 3.56
C ARG A 129 -6.21 -6.16 4.55
N LYS A 130 -6.50 -6.14 5.86
CA LYS A 130 -5.44 -6.28 6.86
C LYS A 130 -5.03 -7.74 6.80
N VAL A 131 -3.92 -8.01 6.13
CA VAL A 131 -3.24 -9.30 6.26
C VAL A 131 -2.96 -9.45 7.75
N VAL A 132 -3.54 -10.49 8.36
CA VAL A 132 -3.19 -10.87 9.73
C VAL A 132 -1.89 -11.63 9.58
N TYR A 133 -0.80 -10.95 9.87
CA TYR A 133 0.51 -11.57 9.89
C TYR A 133 0.61 -12.51 11.09
N GLN A 134 1.13 -13.70 10.84
CA GLN A 134 1.32 -14.73 11.84
C GLN A 134 2.53 -14.42 12.71
N GLN A 135 3.54 -13.77 12.13
CA GLN A 135 4.72 -13.31 12.83
C GLN A 135 5.14 -11.89 12.42
N VAL A 136 5.83 -11.23 13.33
CA VAL A 136 6.37 -9.87 13.18
C VAL A 136 7.84 -9.90 13.56
N ILE A 137 8.72 -9.48 12.64
CA ILE A 137 10.12 -9.17 12.95
C ILE A 137 10.28 -7.66 13.01
N THR A 138 10.86 -7.15 14.08
CA THR A 138 11.10 -5.72 14.25
C THR A 138 12.52 -5.36 13.82
N VAL A 139 12.65 -4.44 12.88
CA VAL A 139 13.93 -3.84 12.47
C VAL A 139 14.04 -2.46 13.08
N ALA A 140 15.01 -2.26 13.95
CA ALA A 140 15.29 -0.97 14.58
C ALA A 140 16.79 -0.77 14.76
N GLN A 141 17.26 0.47 14.70
CA GLN A 141 18.68 0.79 14.91
C GLN A 141 19.14 0.32 16.30
N ASP A 142 18.29 0.47 17.31
CA ASP A 142 18.47 -0.04 18.66
C ASP A 142 17.21 -0.80 19.12
N GLY A 143 17.39 -1.93 19.79
CA GLY A 143 16.31 -2.65 20.49
C GLY A 143 15.34 -3.44 19.61
N GLY A 144 15.55 -3.50 18.29
CA GLY A 144 14.84 -4.40 17.37
C GLY A 144 15.40 -5.82 17.39
N ASP A 145 14.70 -6.75 16.73
CA ASP A 145 15.18 -8.12 16.51
C ASP A 145 16.40 -8.13 15.58
N THR A 146 16.43 -7.22 14.61
CA THR A 146 17.59 -6.96 13.76
C THR A 146 17.82 -5.46 13.55
N CYS A 147 19.04 -5.11 13.14
CA CYS A 147 19.42 -3.73 12.80
C CYS A 147 19.28 -3.41 11.30
N THR A 148 19.01 -4.42 10.46
CA THR A 148 18.88 -4.28 9.00
C THR A 148 17.74 -5.16 8.48
N VAL A 149 17.14 -4.75 7.37
CA VAL A 149 16.10 -5.52 6.68
C VAL A 149 16.70 -6.79 6.10
N TYR A 150 17.93 -6.73 5.56
CA TYR A 150 18.64 -7.92 5.11
C TYR A 150 18.86 -8.92 6.26
N GLY A 151 19.21 -8.45 7.46
CA GLY A 151 19.33 -9.31 8.63
C GLY A 151 18.03 -10.02 8.98
N ALA A 152 16.89 -9.31 8.90
CA ALA A 152 15.58 -9.92 9.11
C ALA A 152 15.27 -11.01 8.07
N LEU A 153 15.59 -10.75 6.80
CA LEU A 153 15.47 -11.75 5.73
C LEU A 153 16.36 -12.97 5.95
N GLN A 154 17.55 -12.81 6.54
CA GLN A 154 18.41 -13.94 6.89
C GLN A 154 17.85 -14.79 8.03
N LEU A 155 17.17 -14.19 9.01
CA LEU A 155 16.45 -14.95 10.04
C LEU A 155 15.31 -15.75 9.43
N ILE A 156 14.50 -15.11 8.59
CA ILE A 156 13.40 -15.76 7.85
C ILE A 156 13.91 -16.95 7.02
N ALA A 157 15.06 -16.80 6.36
CA ALA A 157 15.64 -17.86 5.54
C ALA A 157 16.10 -19.08 6.34
N GLN A 158 16.25 -18.97 7.66
CA GLN A 158 16.63 -20.08 8.54
C GLN A 158 15.43 -20.87 9.06
N GLU A 159 14.20 -20.37 8.85
CA GLU A 159 12.97 -21.03 9.30
C GLU A 159 12.66 -22.28 8.49
N ASN A 160 12.03 -23.26 9.14
CA ASN A 160 11.62 -24.51 8.53
C ASN A 160 10.20 -24.92 8.98
N PRO A 161 9.17 -24.75 8.14
CA PRO A 161 9.25 -24.27 6.75
C PRO A 161 9.52 -22.76 6.65
N VAL A 162 10.14 -22.34 5.55
CA VAL A 162 10.24 -20.92 5.20
C VAL A 162 8.83 -20.35 5.04
N PRO A 163 8.56 -19.10 5.47
CA PRO A 163 7.26 -18.47 5.33
C PRO A 163 6.71 -18.52 3.91
N SER A 164 5.39 -18.55 3.83
CA SER A 164 4.66 -18.65 2.56
C SER A 164 3.39 -17.82 2.61
N ALA A 165 2.69 -17.75 1.47
CA ALA A 165 1.33 -17.26 1.36
C ALA A 165 0.35 -17.71 2.47
N ALA A 166 0.50 -18.94 2.97
CA ALA A 166 -0.37 -19.51 4.01
C ALA A 166 0.05 -19.12 5.43
N ASP A 167 1.30 -18.68 5.62
CA ASP A 167 1.87 -18.23 6.88
C ASP A 167 2.56 -16.87 6.67
N PRO A 168 1.77 -15.78 6.53
CA PRO A 168 2.32 -14.49 6.13
C PRO A 168 3.06 -13.82 7.28
N TRP A 169 4.26 -13.31 7.01
CA TRP A 169 5.08 -12.59 7.98
C TRP A 169 5.18 -11.12 7.59
N VAL A 170 5.42 -10.26 8.58
CA VAL A 170 5.76 -8.86 8.33
C VAL A 170 7.07 -8.50 9.01
N ILE A 171 7.91 -7.79 8.26
CA ILE A 171 9.06 -7.08 8.78
C ILE A 171 8.59 -5.64 9.04
N GLU A 172 8.42 -5.29 10.32
CA GLU A 172 8.12 -3.92 10.74
C GLU A 172 9.43 -3.17 10.94
N VAL A 173 9.62 -2.10 10.17
CA VAL A 173 10.81 -1.27 10.24
C VAL A 173 10.45 0.03 10.94
N GLU A 174 11.18 0.32 12.02
CA GLU A 174 10.98 1.55 12.78
C GLU A 174 11.38 2.80 11.98
N ALA A 175 11.12 3.97 12.55
CA ALA A 175 11.62 5.22 11.98
C ALA A 175 13.16 5.25 12.05
N GLY A 176 13.80 5.72 10.99
CA GLY A 176 15.25 5.77 10.87
C GLY A 176 15.74 5.49 9.45
N THR A 177 17.06 5.51 9.29
CA THR A 177 17.74 5.14 8.05
C THR A 177 18.47 3.81 8.25
N PHE A 178 18.11 2.84 7.42
CA PHE A 178 18.62 1.48 7.43
C PHE A 178 19.45 1.28 6.17
N SER A 179 20.76 1.25 6.35
CA SER A 179 21.70 1.06 5.24
C SER A 179 21.92 -0.43 5.04
N GLU A 180 21.44 -0.93 3.92
CA GLU A 180 21.62 -2.32 3.51
C GLU A 180 22.97 -2.48 2.81
N SER A 181 23.50 -3.70 2.81
CA SER A 181 24.72 -4.05 2.06
C SER A 181 24.47 -5.01 0.89
N ASN A 182 23.25 -5.55 0.80
CA ASN A 182 22.88 -6.60 -0.14
C ASN A 182 21.51 -6.31 -0.74
N SER A 183 21.22 -6.94 -1.89
CA SER A 183 19.87 -6.99 -2.44
C SER A 183 18.90 -7.65 -1.45
N LEU A 184 17.66 -7.17 -1.45
CA LEU A 184 16.59 -7.67 -0.61
C LEU A 184 15.69 -8.57 -1.45
N THR A 185 15.64 -9.86 -1.13
CA THR A 185 14.75 -10.82 -1.79
C THR A 185 13.75 -11.36 -0.78
N PHE A 186 12.48 -10.98 -0.95
CA PHE A 186 11.38 -11.38 -0.10
C PHE A 186 10.78 -12.70 -0.59
N PRO A 187 10.74 -13.75 0.25
CA PRO A 187 10.01 -14.96 -0.08
C PRO A 187 8.50 -14.71 -0.04
N ASP A 188 7.73 -15.65 -0.58
CA ASP A 188 6.27 -15.54 -0.65
C ASP A 188 5.64 -15.29 0.74
N GLY A 189 4.68 -14.37 0.80
CA GLY A 189 3.97 -14.02 2.04
C GLY A 189 4.77 -13.16 3.03
N VAL A 190 5.97 -12.69 2.68
CA VAL A 190 6.75 -11.79 3.54
C VAL A 190 6.62 -10.33 3.08
N SER A 191 6.04 -9.52 3.95
CA SER A 191 5.83 -8.10 3.72
C SER A 191 6.84 -7.23 4.47
N LEU A 192 7.13 -6.04 3.92
CA LEU A 192 7.93 -5.00 4.56
C LEU A 192 7.07 -3.76 4.79
N ARG A 193 7.00 -3.31 6.04
CA ARG A 193 6.21 -2.14 6.44
C ARG A 193 7.02 -1.16 7.27
N GLY A 194 7.08 0.09 6.82
CA GLY A 194 7.67 1.19 7.58
C GLY A 194 6.65 1.98 8.40
N ARG A 195 7.15 3.03 9.06
CA ARG A 195 6.35 3.99 9.84
C ARG A 195 5.88 5.22 9.05
N GLY A 196 6.31 5.37 7.79
CA GLY A 196 5.88 6.43 6.89
C GLY A 196 6.91 6.79 5.81
N GLN A 197 6.44 7.41 4.74
CA GLN A 197 7.30 8.01 3.71
C GLN A 197 8.20 9.10 4.34
N GLY A 198 9.52 8.94 4.20
CA GLY A 198 10.53 9.83 4.79
C GLY A 198 10.83 9.57 6.28
N ALA A 199 9.97 8.84 6.99
CA ALA A 199 10.22 8.43 8.37
C ALA A 199 11.06 7.15 8.45
N THR A 200 10.75 6.18 7.60
CA THR A 200 11.52 4.95 7.44
C THR A 200 12.21 4.96 6.08
N ILE A 201 13.54 4.92 6.08
CA ILE A 201 14.36 4.93 4.85
C ILE A 201 15.16 3.63 4.80
N VAL A 202 14.95 2.84 3.75
CA VAL A 202 15.76 1.66 3.41
C VAL A 202 16.68 2.04 2.27
N ALA A 203 17.98 2.11 2.55
CA ALA A 203 19.01 2.55 1.61
C ALA A 203 19.82 1.37 1.10
N LEU A 204 19.67 1.06 -0.19
CA LEU A 204 20.43 0.01 -0.87
C LEU A 204 21.63 0.62 -1.61
N PRO A 205 22.79 -0.06 -1.60
CA PRO A 205 23.99 0.42 -2.27
C PRO A 205 23.90 0.18 -3.78
N ASN A 206 24.97 0.56 -4.49
CA ASN A 206 25.01 0.43 -5.95
C ASN A 206 24.81 -1.03 -6.40
N ASN A 207 24.06 -1.23 -7.48
CA ASN A 207 23.76 -2.55 -8.07
C ASN A 207 22.94 -3.51 -7.18
N CYS A 208 22.26 -3.00 -6.14
CA CYS A 208 21.34 -3.81 -5.34
C CYS A 208 19.89 -3.65 -5.77
N THR A 209 19.11 -4.70 -5.61
CA THR A 209 17.71 -4.78 -6.06
C THR A 209 16.79 -5.18 -4.92
N VAL A 210 15.51 -4.85 -5.05
CA VAL A 210 14.42 -5.37 -4.21
C VAL A 210 13.57 -6.33 -5.04
N ASN A 211 13.53 -7.61 -4.67
CA ASN A 211 12.76 -8.64 -5.37
C ASN A 211 11.66 -9.17 -4.45
N MET A 212 10.41 -9.10 -4.90
CA MET A 212 9.23 -9.53 -4.14
C MET A 212 8.64 -10.81 -4.71
N GLY A 213 8.43 -11.81 -3.86
CA GLY A 213 7.64 -13.00 -4.16
C GLY A 213 6.15 -12.71 -4.23
N SER A 214 5.33 -13.77 -4.22
CA SER A 214 3.87 -13.69 -4.19
C SER A 214 3.34 -13.24 -2.83
N GLN A 215 2.20 -12.57 -2.82
CA GLN A 215 1.52 -12.09 -1.63
C GLN A 215 2.40 -11.24 -0.69
N CYS A 216 3.41 -10.59 -1.25
CA CYS A 216 4.29 -9.69 -0.51
C CYS A 216 3.75 -8.26 -0.58
N SER A 217 4.03 -7.46 0.43
CA SER A 217 3.76 -6.02 0.37
C SER A 217 4.96 -5.15 0.72
N LEU A 218 5.03 -3.98 0.10
CA LEU A 218 5.96 -2.92 0.44
C LEU A 218 5.18 -1.65 0.75
N GLU A 219 5.21 -1.22 2.01
CA GLU A 219 4.27 -0.21 2.49
C GLU A 219 4.89 0.84 3.42
N ASN A 220 4.48 2.11 3.22
CA ASN A 220 4.73 3.21 4.14
C ASN A 220 6.22 3.43 4.46
N LEU A 221 7.06 3.44 3.44
CA LEU A 221 8.50 3.66 3.61
C LEU A 221 9.12 4.38 2.42
N THR A 222 10.39 4.71 2.53
CA THR A 222 11.22 5.22 1.43
C THR A 222 12.27 4.19 1.07
N VAL A 223 12.36 3.82 -0.20
CA VAL A 223 13.45 3.00 -0.73
C VAL A 223 14.35 3.86 -1.58
N THR A 224 15.64 3.88 -1.22
CA THR A 224 16.69 4.53 -1.99
C THR A 224 17.52 3.48 -2.69
N LEU A 225 17.59 3.56 -4.01
CA LEU A 225 18.28 2.59 -4.89
C LEU A 225 19.28 3.34 -5.76
N THR A 226 20.49 2.79 -5.87
CA THR A 226 21.59 3.43 -6.60
C THR A 226 22.14 2.44 -7.64
N GLY A 227 22.33 2.90 -8.87
CA GLY A 227 23.04 2.21 -9.96
C GLY A 227 22.75 0.72 -10.20
N ALA A 228 21.51 0.24 -10.21
CA ALA A 228 21.17 -1.15 -10.55
C ALA A 228 20.39 -1.27 -11.88
N THR A 229 20.44 -2.44 -12.53
CA THR A 229 19.67 -2.70 -13.76
C THR A 229 18.17 -2.79 -13.50
N SER A 230 17.75 -3.26 -12.32
CA SER A 230 16.34 -3.34 -11.90
C SER A 230 16.24 -2.93 -10.45
N ASN A 231 15.56 -1.83 -10.14
CA ASN A 231 15.56 -1.35 -8.76
C ASN A 231 14.55 -2.11 -7.88
N LEU A 232 13.34 -2.38 -8.40
CA LEU A 232 12.31 -3.14 -7.69
C LEU A 232 11.59 -4.09 -8.65
N SER A 233 11.41 -5.36 -8.26
CA SER A 233 10.79 -6.40 -9.10
C SER A 233 9.70 -7.19 -8.38
N MET A 234 8.57 -7.37 -9.06
CA MET A 234 7.52 -8.35 -8.77
C MET A 234 7.45 -9.33 -9.95
N SER A 235 8.44 -10.21 -10.07
CA SER A 235 8.56 -11.16 -11.19
C SER A 235 7.92 -12.51 -10.86
N ASN A 236 7.02 -12.99 -11.72
CA ASN A 236 6.22 -14.20 -11.51
C ASN A 236 5.48 -14.20 -10.15
N ALA A 237 5.16 -13.02 -9.64
CA ALA A 237 4.49 -12.83 -8.36
C ALA A 237 2.97 -12.77 -8.52
N SER A 238 2.24 -13.30 -7.54
CA SER A 238 0.77 -13.21 -7.48
C SER A 238 0.30 -12.47 -6.24
N GLY A 239 -0.56 -11.46 -6.40
CA GLY A 239 -1.21 -10.76 -5.29
C GLY A 239 -0.32 -9.80 -4.50
N SER A 240 0.87 -9.46 -5.02
CA SER A 240 1.83 -8.58 -4.36
C SER A 240 1.56 -7.11 -4.65
N TYR A 241 1.93 -6.22 -3.72
CA TYR A 241 1.66 -4.80 -3.91
C TYR A 241 2.68 -3.86 -3.27
N ILE A 242 2.84 -2.69 -3.88
CA ILE A 242 3.67 -1.59 -3.38
C ILE A 242 2.77 -0.38 -3.26
N ARG A 243 2.64 0.14 -2.04
CA ARG A 243 1.75 1.26 -1.75
C ARG A 243 2.36 2.25 -0.77
N ASN A 244 1.95 3.51 -0.89
CA ASN A 244 2.38 4.59 0.01
C ASN A 244 3.90 4.63 0.20
N THR A 245 4.64 4.28 -0.85
CA THR A 245 6.08 4.12 -0.83
C THR A 245 6.72 5.22 -1.67
N TYR A 246 7.84 5.75 -1.21
CA TYR A 246 8.67 6.67 -1.96
C TYR A 246 9.89 5.95 -2.51
N LEU A 247 9.97 5.85 -3.83
CA LEU A 247 11.14 5.33 -4.53
C LEU A 247 12.01 6.51 -4.97
N LEU A 248 13.26 6.52 -4.51
CA LEU A 248 14.25 7.51 -4.89
C LEU A 248 15.45 6.83 -5.55
N THR A 249 15.83 7.29 -6.75
CA THR A 249 17.00 6.77 -7.45
C THR A 249 17.92 7.90 -7.90
N ASN A 250 19.17 7.86 -7.46
CA ASN A 250 20.14 8.97 -7.60
C ASN A 250 21.22 8.71 -8.68
N GLN A 251 21.01 7.71 -9.54
CA GLN A 251 21.85 7.35 -10.68
C GLN A 251 20.94 6.96 -11.84
N SER A 252 21.45 7.05 -13.07
CA SER A 252 20.70 6.64 -14.26
C SER A 252 20.51 5.13 -14.28
N ASN A 253 19.27 4.68 -14.16
CA ASN A 253 18.93 3.25 -14.21
C ASN A 253 18.15 2.93 -15.49
N PRO A 254 18.19 1.67 -15.98
CA PRO A 254 17.45 1.32 -17.18
C PRO A 254 15.96 1.03 -16.90
N PHE A 255 15.61 0.57 -15.68
CA PHE A 255 14.23 0.44 -15.22
C PHE A 255 14.09 0.46 -13.69
N ILE A 256 12.97 1.04 -13.22
CA ILE A 256 12.76 1.34 -11.79
C ILE A 256 11.88 0.28 -11.12
N VAL A 257 10.74 -0.06 -11.72
CA VAL A 257 9.84 -1.10 -11.22
C VAL A 257 9.50 -2.07 -12.35
N SER A 258 9.65 -3.37 -12.11
CA SER A 258 9.31 -4.42 -13.06
C SER A 258 8.19 -5.31 -12.52
N MET A 259 7.18 -5.50 -13.34
CA MET A 259 5.99 -6.33 -13.14
C MET A 259 5.93 -7.38 -14.25
N LEU A 260 6.86 -8.33 -14.19
CA LEU A 260 7.02 -9.38 -15.20
C LEU A 260 6.17 -10.61 -14.85
N ASN A 261 5.27 -11.00 -15.74
CA ASN A 261 4.33 -12.13 -15.58
C ASN A 261 3.59 -12.12 -14.24
N CYS A 262 3.33 -10.93 -13.69
CA CYS A 262 2.70 -10.81 -12.39
C CYS A 262 1.18 -10.94 -12.54
N VAL A 263 0.51 -11.53 -11.55
CA VAL A 263 -0.96 -11.68 -11.53
C VAL A 263 -1.52 -10.94 -10.33
N ASN A 264 -2.57 -10.14 -10.50
CA ASN A 264 -3.22 -9.42 -9.41
C ASN A 264 -2.26 -8.54 -8.57
N CYS A 265 -1.26 -7.94 -9.23
CA CYS A 265 -0.28 -7.09 -8.57
C CYS A 265 -0.64 -5.61 -8.68
N ASP A 266 -0.28 -4.84 -7.65
CA ASP A 266 -0.70 -3.43 -7.52
C ASP A 266 0.49 -2.53 -7.18
N PHE A 267 0.66 -1.48 -7.99
CA PHE A 267 1.56 -0.38 -7.76
C PHE A 267 0.74 0.92 -7.66
N SER A 268 0.37 1.33 -6.45
CA SER A 268 -0.51 2.47 -6.26
C SER A 268 -0.17 3.40 -5.12
N ASN A 269 -0.52 4.68 -5.28
CA ASN A 269 -0.30 5.73 -4.28
C ASN A 269 1.19 5.89 -3.92
N ASN A 270 2.08 5.67 -4.89
CA ASN A 270 3.51 5.80 -4.68
C ASN A 270 4.03 7.13 -5.20
N ARG A 271 5.16 7.56 -4.65
CA ARG A 271 5.98 8.61 -5.23
C ARG A 271 7.23 7.98 -5.81
N VAL A 272 7.64 8.39 -6.99
CA VAL A 272 8.87 7.97 -7.64
C VAL A 272 9.64 9.21 -8.05
N LEU A 273 10.88 9.35 -7.60
CA LEU A 273 11.83 10.35 -8.09
C LEU A 273 13.02 9.59 -8.66
N ALA A 274 13.20 9.64 -9.97
CA ALA A 274 14.21 8.84 -10.64
C ALA A 274 15.00 9.60 -11.71
N GLN A 275 16.24 9.15 -11.90
CA GLN A 275 17.07 9.45 -13.05
C GLN A 275 17.11 8.19 -13.92
N THR A 276 16.88 8.31 -15.22
CA THR A 276 16.78 7.15 -16.11
C THR A 276 17.60 7.32 -17.38
N SER A 277 18.51 6.38 -17.63
CA SER A 277 19.21 6.24 -18.92
C SER A 277 18.55 5.19 -19.82
N GLY A 278 17.58 4.43 -19.32
CA GLY A 278 16.86 3.43 -20.11
C GLY A 278 15.49 3.88 -20.55
N ASN A 279 14.82 2.94 -21.21
CA ASN A 279 13.59 3.20 -21.95
C ASN A 279 12.35 3.13 -21.07
N TYR A 280 12.34 2.44 -19.91
CA TYR A 280 11.09 2.14 -19.20
C TYR A 280 11.22 2.31 -17.69
N ILE A 281 10.37 3.12 -17.06
CA ILE A 281 10.36 3.30 -15.60
C ILE A 281 9.60 2.16 -14.95
N LEU A 282 8.37 1.97 -15.42
CA LEU A 282 7.46 0.90 -15.02
C LEU A 282 7.36 -0.06 -16.19
N TYR A 283 7.78 -1.30 -15.98
CA TYR A 283 7.83 -2.33 -17.00
C TYR A 283 6.80 -3.42 -16.69
N LEU A 284 5.67 -3.42 -17.38
CA LEU A 284 4.59 -4.39 -17.22
C LEU A 284 4.61 -5.35 -18.40
N GLN A 285 5.27 -6.49 -18.29
CA GLN A 285 5.35 -7.48 -19.37
C GLN A 285 4.64 -8.76 -18.96
N GLY A 286 3.64 -9.20 -19.72
CA GLY A 286 2.87 -10.41 -19.41
C GLY A 286 2.00 -10.29 -18.15
N ALA A 287 1.81 -9.07 -17.63
CA ALA A 287 1.07 -8.82 -16.41
C ALA A 287 -0.45 -9.04 -16.60
N GLN A 288 -1.10 -9.63 -15.61
CA GLN A 288 -2.53 -9.95 -15.63
C GLN A 288 -3.23 -9.41 -14.38
N ASP A 289 -4.46 -8.90 -14.53
CA ASP A 289 -5.28 -8.36 -13.44
C ASP A 289 -4.56 -7.29 -12.60
N CYS A 290 -3.70 -6.51 -13.22
CA CYS A 290 -2.77 -5.63 -12.51
C CYS A 290 -3.27 -4.19 -12.38
N ARG A 291 -2.71 -3.44 -11.42
CA ARG A 291 -3.09 -2.04 -11.18
C ARG A 291 -1.85 -1.15 -11.04
N VAL A 292 -1.87 -0.03 -11.74
CA VAL A 292 -0.89 1.06 -11.64
C VAL A 292 -1.67 2.36 -11.52
N GLU A 293 -1.83 2.87 -10.29
CA GLU A 293 -2.68 4.05 -10.10
C GLU A 293 -2.24 5.07 -9.05
N ASN A 294 -2.68 6.31 -9.24
CA ASN A 294 -2.45 7.41 -8.30
C ASN A 294 -0.96 7.60 -7.94
N ASN A 295 -0.06 7.27 -8.85
CA ASN A 295 1.37 7.44 -8.62
C ASN A 295 1.81 8.83 -9.06
N PHE A 296 2.72 9.44 -8.30
CA PHE A 296 3.45 10.64 -8.71
C PHE A 296 4.85 10.24 -9.14
N ILE A 297 5.18 10.39 -10.42
CA ILE A 297 6.45 9.96 -11.00
C ILE A 297 7.16 11.19 -11.55
N ASP A 298 8.28 11.57 -10.93
CA ASP A 298 9.11 12.68 -11.34
C ASP A 298 10.44 12.15 -11.88
N LEU A 299 10.76 12.53 -13.11
CA LEU A 299 11.91 12.06 -13.84
C LEU A 299 12.80 13.20 -14.28
N THR A 300 14.10 12.96 -14.18
CA THR A 300 15.14 13.88 -14.64
C THR A 300 16.15 13.14 -15.52
N GLN A 301 16.79 13.86 -16.45
CA GLN A 301 17.84 13.35 -17.37
C GLN A 301 17.39 12.16 -18.24
N ILE A 302 16.35 12.36 -19.05
CA ILE A 302 15.58 11.29 -19.68
C ILE A 302 15.99 11.02 -21.14
N ASN A 303 16.27 9.76 -21.48
CA ASN A 303 16.47 9.28 -22.87
C ASN A 303 15.14 8.97 -23.60
N ASN A 304 15.19 8.78 -24.93
CA ASN A 304 14.02 8.47 -25.77
C ASN A 304 13.27 7.21 -25.28
N GLY A 305 11.93 7.23 -25.35
CA GLY A 305 11.07 6.09 -25.02
C GLY A 305 10.56 6.01 -23.58
N THR A 306 10.90 6.98 -22.72
CA THR A 306 10.71 6.89 -21.27
C THR A 306 9.26 7.07 -20.81
N GLY A 307 8.79 6.14 -19.97
CA GLY A 307 7.49 6.22 -19.31
C GLY A 307 7.02 4.90 -18.69
N ILE A 308 5.73 4.61 -18.80
CA ILE A 308 5.13 3.33 -18.42
C ILE A 308 5.06 2.48 -19.68
N TYR A 309 5.70 1.31 -19.66
CA TYR A 309 5.63 0.35 -20.76
C TYR A 309 4.81 -0.85 -20.34
N ALA A 310 3.75 -1.13 -21.10
CA ALA A 310 2.89 -2.27 -20.91
C ALA A 310 2.84 -3.13 -22.17
N ALA A 311 3.23 -4.40 -22.03
CA ALA A 311 3.28 -5.35 -23.12
C ALA A 311 2.66 -6.69 -22.75
N ASN A 312 1.87 -7.26 -23.66
CA ASN A 312 1.16 -8.52 -23.44
C ASN A 312 0.35 -8.54 -22.14
N THR A 313 -0.31 -7.42 -21.80
CA THR A 313 -1.06 -7.28 -20.55
C THR A 313 -2.53 -7.68 -20.71
N THR A 314 -3.10 -8.29 -19.66
CA THR A 314 -4.50 -8.73 -19.64
C THR A 314 -5.23 -8.14 -18.45
N ASN A 315 -6.34 -7.44 -18.67
CA ASN A 315 -7.19 -6.85 -17.62
C ASN A 315 -6.42 -5.95 -16.63
N CYS A 316 -5.39 -5.25 -17.10
CA CYS A 316 -4.65 -4.30 -16.27
C CYS A 316 -5.29 -2.91 -16.28
N SER A 317 -5.00 -2.09 -15.27
CA SER A 317 -5.49 -0.72 -15.16
C SER A 317 -4.34 0.26 -14.86
N ILE A 318 -4.15 1.25 -15.73
CA ILE A 318 -3.12 2.30 -15.61
C ILE A 318 -3.84 3.63 -15.51
N LEU A 319 -4.12 4.08 -14.28
CA LEU A 319 -5.11 5.13 -14.02
C LEU A 319 -4.56 6.25 -13.14
N LYS A 320 -4.90 7.51 -13.43
CA LYS A 320 -4.68 8.62 -12.48
C LYS A 320 -3.21 8.82 -12.06
N ASN A 321 -2.27 8.40 -12.88
CA ASN A 321 -0.85 8.63 -12.60
C ASN A 321 -0.48 10.02 -13.07
N LEU A 322 0.33 10.70 -12.28
CA LEU A 322 0.92 11.98 -12.63
C LEU A 322 2.40 11.79 -12.95
N LEU A 323 2.79 12.05 -14.19
CA LEU A 323 4.16 11.89 -14.68
C LEU A 323 4.76 13.24 -15.03
N LYS A 324 5.86 13.61 -14.38
CA LYS A 324 6.65 14.80 -14.66
C LYS A 324 7.97 14.38 -15.29
N LEU A 325 8.27 14.95 -16.47
CA LEU A 325 9.32 14.49 -17.37
C LEU A 325 10.23 15.68 -17.73
N GLU A 326 11.26 15.94 -16.93
CA GLU A 326 12.19 17.06 -17.13
C GLU A 326 13.41 16.67 -17.99
N GLY A 327 13.90 17.61 -18.80
CA GLY A 327 15.09 17.41 -19.65
C GLY A 327 14.82 16.64 -20.95
N ALA A 328 13.66 16.89 -21.56
CA ALA A 328 13.07 16.07 -22.59
C ALA A 328 13.28 16.60 -24.03
N THR A 329 14.03 15.93 -24.90
CA THR A 329 14.22 16.41 -26.29
C THR A 329 13.29 15.80 -27.34
N ASP A 330 12.53 14.75 -27.03
CA ASP A 330 11.82 13.93 -28.03
C ASP A 330 10.45 13.40 -27.55
N ALA A 331 9.55 13.19 -28.52
CA ALA A 331 8.10 12.95 -28.40
C ALA A 331 7.64 11.56 -27.89
N SER A 332 8.55 10.71 -27.40
CA SER A 332 8.27 9.29 -27.08
C SER A 332 7.95 9.06 -25.59
N ARG A 333 7.18 9.95 -24.99
CA ARG A 333 7.06 10.11 -23.53
C ARG A 333 5.64 9.89 -23.06
N GLY A 334 5.39 8.85 -22.25
CA GLY A 334 4.04 8.58 -21.72
C GLY A 334 3.75 7.12 -21.38
N VAL A 335 2.53 6.66 -21.65
CA VAL A 335 2.17 5.23 -21.55
C VAL A 335 2.33 4.59 -22.93
N SER A 336 3.18 3.58 -23.02
CA SER A 336 3.37 2.77 -24.22
C SER A 336 2.69 1.43 -24.06
N LEU A 337 1.79 1.10 -24.99
CA LEU A 337 1.14 -0.20 -25.08
C LEU A 337 1.70 -0.95 -26.30
N SER A 338 2.29 -2.12 -26.10
CA SER A 338 2.90 -2.90 -27.18
C SER A 338 2.46 -4.36 -27.14
N ASN A 339 1.96 -4.89 -28.25
CA ASN A 339 1.61 -6.31 -28.44
C ASN A 339 0.53 -6.86 -27.47
N ASN A 340 -0.54 -7.45 -28.01
CA ASN A 340 -1.53 -8.27 -27.28
C ASN A 340 -2.00 -7.72 -25.91
N TYR A 341 -2.66 -6.55 -25.90
CA TYR A 341 -3.24 -5.97 -24.69
C TYR A 341 -4.75 -6.29 -24.62
N SER A 342 -5.13 -7.35 -23.90
CA SER A 342 -6.56 -7.68 -23.75
C SER A 342 -7.15 -6.90 -22.59
N SER A 343 -8.10 -5.99 -22.87
CA SER A 343 -8.86 -5.23 -21.86
C SER A 343 -8.02 -4.34 -20.90
N THR A 344 -6.79 -3.94 -21.27
CA THR A 344 -5.97 -3.06 -20.42
C THR A 344 -6.48 -1.63 -20.47
N ARG A 345 -6.99 -1.11 -19.36
CA ARG A 345 -7.60 0.24 -19.27
C ARG A 345 -6.54 1.28 -18.95
N VAL A 346 -6.43 2.32 -19.76
CA VAL A 346 -5.59 3.49 -19.51
C VAL A 346 -6.51 4.70 -19.45
N SER A 347 -6.49 5.51 -18.38
CA SER A 347 -7.26 6.77 -18.33
C SER A 347 -6.81 7.70 -17.20
N TYR A 348 -7.13 9.00 -17.34
CA TYR A 348 -6.84 10.04 -16.34
C TYR A 348 -5.37 10.19 -15.94
N ASN A 349 -4.42 9.73 -16.77
CA ASN A 349 -3.00 9.99 -16.52
C ASN A 349 -2.65 11.40 -17.00
N VAL A 350 -1.86 12.13 -16.23
CA VAL A 350 -1.44 13.50 -16.52
C VAL A 350 0.06 13.52 -16.75
N PHE A 351 0.51 14.23 -17.79
CA PHE A 351 1.92 14.34 -18.14
C PHE A 351 2.36 15.80 -18.14
N PHE A 352 3.44 16.12 -17.43
CA PHE A 352 4.11 17.42 -17.48
C PHE A 352 5.48 17.25 -18.12
N GLY A 353 5.83 18.08 -19.10
CA GLY A 353 7.17 18.15 -19.66
C GLY A 353 7.51 19.57 -20.10
N GLU A 354 8.75 20.00 -19.84
CA GLU A 354 9.32 21.19 -20.48
C GLU A 354 9.67 20.82 -21.92
N LEU A 355 8.74 21.04 -22.83
CA LEU A 355 8.87 20.60 -24.22
C LEU A 355 9.19 21.81 -25.12
N THR A 356 10.33 21.75 -25.81
CA THR A 356 10.81 22.83 -26.69
C THR A 356 10.18 22.80 -28.09
N THR A 357 9.33 21.82 -28.42
CA THR A 357 8.61 21.75 -29.71
C THR A 357 7.13 21.34 -29.53
N PRO A 358 6.23 21.61 -30.49
CA PRO A 358 4.83 21.16 -30.42
C PRO A 358 4.74 19.64 -30.62
N HIS A 359 4.05 18.91 -29.74
CA HIS A 359 4.01 17.45 -29.77
C HIS A 359 2.61 16.88 -30.03
N GLY A 360 2.59 15.71 -30.68
CA GLY A 360 1.41 14.86 -30.82
C GLY A 360 1.55 13.62 -29.95
N SER A 361 0.51 13.38 -29.13
CA SER A 361 0.05 12.13 -28.51
C SER A 361 0.45 11.73 -27.08
N ASP A 362 -0.59 11.41 -26.31
CA ASP A 362 -0.61 10.95 -24.91
C ASP A 362 -0.44 9.41 -24.77
N ILE A 363 -0.41 8.66 -25.88
CA ILE A 363 -0.25 7.20 -25.95
C ILE A 363 0.61 6.85 -27.18
N TYR A 364 1.69 6.06 -27.01
CA TYR A 364 2.42 5.48 -28.14
C TYR A 364 2.02 4.00 -28.30
N SER A 365 1.17 3.71 -29.29
CA SER A 365 0.83 2.34 -29.72
C SER A 365 1.68 1.95 -30.93
N SER A 366 2.56 0.96 -30.77
CA SER A 366 3.46 0.50 -31.84
C SER A 366 2.93 -0.71 -32.62
N ALA A 367 1.79 -1.28 -32.25
CA ALA A 367 1.36 -2.60 -32.75
C ALA A 367 0.50 -2.57 -34.02
N THR A 368 -0.05 -1.43 -34.44
CA THR A 368 -0.98 -1.36 -35.59
C THR A 368 -0.66 -0.30 -36.64
N GLY A 369 0.43 0.47 -36.52
CA GLY A 369 0.67 1.59 -37.45
C GLY A 369 -0.45 2.65 -37.47
N GLY A 370 -1.43 2.54 -36.57
CA GLY A 370 -2.41 3.56 -36.28
C GLY A 370 -1.75 4.58 -35.40
N TYR A 371 -1.47 5.75 -35.96
CA TYR A 371 -1.04 6.90 -35.18
C TYR A 371 -2.02 7.08 -34.01
N PRO A 372 -1.54 7.42 -32.81
CA PRO A 372 -2.42 7.97 -31.80
C PRO A 372 -3.21 9.12 -32.40
N VAL A 373 -4.51 9.20 -32.07
CA VAL A 373 -5.34 10.33 -32.49
C VAL A 373 -4.66 11.59 -31.96
N ARG A 374 -4.18 12.41 -32.89
CA ARG A 374 -3.40 13.62 -32.62
C ARG A 374 -4.37 14.65 -32.07
N PRO A 375 -4.36 14.98 -30.76
CA PRO A 375 -5.12 16.13 -30.31
C PRO A 375 -4.39 17.34 -30.89
N THR A 376 -5.11 18.21 -31.60
CA THR A 376 -4.58 19.52 -31.96
C THR A 376 -4.57 20.39 -30.70
N HIS A 377 -3.63 20.13 -29.79
CA HIS A 377 -3.36 21.01 -28.67
C HIS A 377 -2.26 21.99 -29.06
N THR A 378 -2.64 23.23 -29.36
CA THR A 378 -1.71 24.35 -29.57
C THR A 378 -1.39 25.01 -28.23
N GLY A 379 -0.74 24.29 -27.32
CA GLY A 379 -0.33 24.85 -26.03
C GLY A 379 0.58 23.90 -25.21
N PRO A 380 1.35 24.43 -24.24
CA PRO A 380 2.32 23.66 -23.44
C PRO A 380 1.70 22.69 -22.42
N TYR A 381 0.36 22.63 -22.33
CA TYR A 381 -0.39 21.81 -21.38
C TYR A 381 -1.57 21.12 -22.09
N GLY A 382 -1.80 19.83 -21.81
CA GLY A 382 -2.91 19.05 -22.35
C GLY A 382 -3.36 17.95 -21.38
N ILE A 383 -4.67 17.70 -21.34
CA ILE A 383 -5.30 16.55 -20.67
C ILE A 383 -6.00 15.77 -21.78
N CYS A 384 -5.47 14.64 -22.24
CA CYS A 384 -6.21 13.81 -23.20
C CYS A 384 -6.58 12.46 -22.57
N ASN A 385 -7.87 12.22 -22.47
CA ASN A 385 -8.43 10.99 -21.93
C ASN A 385 -8.69 10.04 -23.11
N HIS A 386 -8.07 8.86 -23.14
CA HIS A 386 -8.26 7.90 -24.25
C HIS A 386 -8.53 6.50 -23.72
N GLY A 387 -9.38 5.73 -24.41
CA GLY A 387 -9.65 4.33 -24.15
C GLY A 387 -8.50 3.43 -24.60
N SER A 388 -8.55 2.17 -24.20
CA SER A 388 -7.57 1.13 -24.54
C SER A 388 -7.48 0.81 -26.03
N ASP A 389 -8.48 1.24 -26.79
CA ASP A 389 -8.61 1.14 -28.25
C ASP A 389 -8.17 2.42 -28.98
N GLY A 390 -7.69 3.43 -28.24
CA GLY A 390 -7.29 4.73 -28.77
C GLY A 390 -8.45 5.70 -29.01
N THR A 391 -9.68 5.37 -28.58
CA THR A 391 -10.83 6.28 -28.68
C THR A 391 -10.73 7.41 -27.66
N GLU A 392 -11.09 8.64 -28.03
CA GLU A 392 -11.13 9.76 -27.10
C GLU A 392 -12.26 9.53 -26.08
N LEU A 393 -11.94 9.50 -24.79
CA LEU A 393 -12.91 9.41 -23.70
C LEU A 393 -13.45 10.81 -23.41
N PRO A 394 -14.74 10.95 -23.06
CA PRO A 394 -15.31 12.25 -22.77
C PRO A 394 -14.51 12.97 -21.67
N ALA A 395 -14.27 14.26 -21.88
CA ALA A 395 -13.81 15.15 -20.84
C ALA A 395 -14.88 15.22 -19.73
N PHE A 396 -14.45 15.18 -18.47
CA PHE A 396 -15.31 15.47 -17.33
C PHE A 396 -15.26 16.95 -16.99
#